data_AF-B7PT97-F1
#
_entry.id   AF-B7PT97-F1
#
_cell.length_a   1.000
_cell.length_b   1.000
_cell.length_c   1.000
_cell.angle_alpha   90.00
_cell.angle_beta   90.00
_cell.angle_gamma   90.00
#
_symmetry.space_group_name_H-M   'P 1'
#
loop_
_entity.id
_entity.type
_entity.pdbx_description
1 polymer ?
#
loop_
_entity_poly.entity_id
_entity_poly.type
_entity_poly.pdbx_seq_one_letter_code
_entity_poly.pdbx_strand_id
1 'polypeptide(L)'
;MAPNLFLHAVDDWKGPEQVGGEERLQLRTAPHVYDICVELSNGKSSTDIADDCCLEVVHELKLKTGNTRGHGVRLVLRRKPSTWKPPAIVSKPQSNNEFQDFRVVCLRDASAWDTRHCGGKASSLAVLSEMVPLSREKFVVPGAVVLTTRAYDDLRDHNKLATCLKELDTYHRLNIDQKKALSIRICEAVERAEMPPSLVLQLETQLRTSMGDQIGSKRFAVRSSAVGEDSEEMSCAGQMETFLNVAGLQEVMRCAVKCWASQFRHSALEYKWQHGQPLEAPMAVFVQEMVQSDVAGVLFTCDPVSGDPTRLVINANYGLGESVVSSLAEPDTVTLERSEDGQMTISYKHLGKKQLQVRAAAQGTEVQKVDNAEECCISEEQALILGRAALEARPITSLHRETDYEIEHELDSALLSEDEFYTRANVA
;
A
#
# COMPACT_ATOMS: atom_id res chain seq x y z
N MET A 1 12.22 2.47 49.44
CA MET A 1 12.65 1.15 48.95
C MET A 1 11.46 0.21 49.06
N ALA A 2 10.62 0.24 48.03
CA ALA A 2 9.53 -0.69 47.79
C ALA A 2 9.55 -0.86 46.27
N PRO A 3 9.74 -2.07 45.75
CA PRO A 3 10.04 -2.28 44.35
C PRO A 3 8.80 -1.93 43.53
N ASN A 4 9.05 -1.17 42.47
CA ASN A 4 8.11 -0.90 41.41
C ASN A 4 7.64 -2.24 40.84
N LEU A 5 6.36 -2.57 40.97
CA LEU A 5 5.77 -3.71 40.29
C LEU A 5 5.46 -3.28 38.85
N PHE A 6 6.51 -3.23 38.05
CA PHE A 6 6.40 -3.24 36.59
C PHE A 6 5.85 -4.59 36.17
N LEU A 7 4.89 -4.61 35.23
CA LEU A 7 4.50 -5.80 34.49
C LEU A 7 5.71 -6.25 33.64
N HIS A 8 6.61 -6.99 34.28
CA HIS A 8 7.61 -7.79 33.58
C HIS A 8 6.89 -8.95 32.90
N ALA A 9 7.38 -9.28 31.70
CA ALA A 9 7.01 -10.41 30.85
C ALA A 9 6.32 -11.58 31.57
N VAL A 10 5.18 -12.02 31.04
CA VAL A 10 4.55 -13.28 31.44
C VAL A 10 5.46 -14.41 30.91
N ASP A 11 6.20 -15.06 31.80
CA ASP A 11 7.09 -16.18 31.44
C ASP A 11 6.30 -17.44 31.02
N ASP A 12 5.05 -17.60 31.48
CA ASP A 12 4.20 -18.75 31.14
C ASP A 12 2.71 -18.42 31.39
N TRP A 13 1.87 -18.50 30.35
CA TRP A 13 0.42 -18.51 30.47
C TRP A 13 -0.05 -19.96 30.52
N LYS A 14 -0.67 -20.37 31.62
CA LYS A 14 -1.32 -21.68 31.72
C LYS A 14 -2.84 -21.48 31.76
N GLY A 15 -3.55 -22.28 30.96
CA GLY A 15 -5.01 -22.35 31.02
C GLY A 15 -5.51 -22.69 32.44
N PRO A 16 -6.83 -22.62 32.68
CA PRO A 16 -7.41 -22.77 34.02
C PRO A 16 -6.88 -24.02 34.74
N GLU A 17 -6.29 -23.83 35.92
CA GLU A 17 -5.82 -24.92 36.78
C GLU A 17 -6.81 -25.15 37.93
N GLN A 18 -7.02 -26.42 38.28
CA GLN A 18 -7.85 -26.83 39.42
C GLN A 18 -7.13 -26.54 40.73
N VAL A 19 -7.56 -25.51 41.46
CA VAL A 19 -7.02 -25.16 42.78
C VAL A 19 -8.14 -25.23 43.80
N GLY A 20 -8.09 -26.24 44.68
CA GLY A 20 -9.12 -26.41 45.73
C GLY A 20 -10.51 -26.82 45.22
N GLY A 21 -10.62 -27.34 43.99
CA GLY A 21 -11.88 -27.82 43.41
C GLY A 21 -12.63 -26.79 42.55
N GLU A 22 -12.09 -25.58 42.38
CA GLU A 22 -12.61 -24.55 41.46
C GLU A 22 -11.59 -24.30 40.34
N GLU A 23 -12.08 -24.08 39.11
CA GLU A 23 -11.24 -23.62 38.00
C GLU A 23 -10.92 -22.13 38.16
N ARG A 24 -9.64 -21.78 38.20
CA ARG A 24 -9.18 -20.39 38.30
C ARG A 24 -8.08 -20.11 37.30
N LEU A 25 -8.15 -18.91 36.70
CA LEU A 25 -7.04 -18.36 35.92
C LEU A 25 -5.98 -17.82 36.88
N GLN A 26 -4.75 -18.30 36.72
CA GLN A 26 -3.62 -17.92 37.58
C GLN A 26 -2.50 -17.30 36.76
N LEU A 27 -2.08 -16.11 37.17
CA LEU A 27 -0.86 -15.50 36.68
C LEU A 27 0.29 -15.88 37.62
N ARG A 28 1.33 -16.55 37.09
CA ARG A 28 2.54 -16.88 37.86
C ARG A 28 3.70 -15.98 37.47
N THR A 29 4.31 -15.36 38.47
CA THR A 29 5.58 -14.65 38.34
C THR A 29 6.60 -15.33 39.26
N ALA A 30 7.90 -15.11 39.02
CA ALA A 30 8.98 -15.83 39.70
C ALA A 30 9.01 -15.76 41.25
N PRO A 31 8.15 -14.95 41.94
CA PRO A 31 7.84 -15.21 43.35
C PRO A 31 6.34 -15.30 43.74
N HIS A 32 5.37 -15.04 42.84
CA HIS A 32 3.95 -14.87 43.23
C HIS A 32 2.97 -15.55 42.28
N VAL A 33 1.84 -16.00 42.85
CA VAL A 33 0.67 -16.50 42.12
C VAL A 33 -0.49 -15.54 42.39
N TYR A 34 -1.08 -14.99 41.33
CA TYR A 34 -2.24 -14.10 41.42
C TYR A 34 -3.47 -14.79 40.81
N ASP A 35 -4.58 -14.80 41.55
CA ASP A 35 -5.88 -15.22 41.03
C ASP A 35 -6.49 -14.07 40.21
N ILE A 36 -6.77 -14.33 38.93
CA ILE A 36 -7.42 -13.35 38.05
C ILE A 36 -8.93 -13.55 38.15
N CYS A 37 -9.65 -12.51 38.56
CA CYS A 37 -11.10 -12.48 38.51
C CYS A 37 -11.53 -11.67 37.27
N VAL A 38 -12.26 -12.30 36.35
CA VAL A 38 -12.73 -11.63 35.13
C VAL A 38 -14.20 -11.27 35.27
N GLU A 39 -14.49 -9.98 35.16
CA GLU A 39 -15.84 -9.43 35.10
C GLU A 39 -16.22 -9.16 33.64
N LEU A 40 -17.28 -9.80 33.18
CA LEU A 40 -17.90 -9.50 31.89
C LEU A 40 -18.54 -8.11 31.94
N SER A 41 -18.68 -7.46 30.77
CA SER A 41 -19.29 -6.12 30.64
C SER A 41 -20.71 -6.01 31.20
N ASN A 42 -21.40 -7.13 31.39
CA ASN A 42 -22.71 -7.23 32.03
C ASN A 42 -22.67 -7.39 33.57
N GLY A 43 -21.49 -7.27 34.20
CA GLY A 43 -21.29 -7.36 35.65
C GLY A 43 -21.28 -8.79 36.21
N LYS A 44 -21.23 -9.83 35.36
CA LYS A 44 -21.10 -11.23 35.80
C LYS A 44 -19.65 -11.67 35.81
N SER A 45 -19.23 -12.37 36.86
CA SER A 45 -17.94 -13.06 36.91
C SER A 45 -18.00 -14.37 36.13
N SER A 46 -16.97 -14.69 35.34
CA SER A 46 -16.85 -15.98 34.64
C SER A 46 -15.41 -16.50 34.67
N THR A 47 -15.27 -17.81 34.88
CA THR A 47 -14.02 -18.57 34.83
C THR A 47 -13.79 -19.23 33.47
N ASP A 48 -14.83 -19.27 32.64
CA ASP A 48 -14.85 -19.99 31.36
C ASP A 48 -14.56 -19.01 30.23
N ILE A 49 -13.28 -18.70 30.03
CA ILE A 49 -12.83 -17.92 28.88
C ILE A 49 -12.68 -18.90 27.72
N ALA A 50 -13.51 -18.75 26.68
CA ALA A 50 -13.33 -19.47 25.43
C ALA A 50 -12.15 -18.87 24.64
N ASP A 51 -11.48 -19.70 23.84
CA ASP A 51 -10.29 -19.31 23.05
C ASP A 51 -10.55 -18.18 22.03
N ASP A 52 -11.82 -17.79 21.78
CA ASP A 52 -12.26 -16.78 20.83
C ASP A 52 -12.48 -15.37 21.43
N CYS A 53 -12.02 -15.13 22.66
CA CYS A 53 -12.17 -13.87 23.38
C CYS A 53 -10.89 -13.04 23.41
N CYS A 54 -11.01 -11.73 23.21
CA CYS A 54 -9.89 -10.77 23.21
C CYS A 54 -9.87 -10.04 24.56
N LEU A 55 -8.68 -9.87 25.14
CA LEU A 55 -8.52 -9.38 26.50
C LEU A 55 -7.93 -7.97 26.50
N GLU A 56 -8.75 -6.98 26.88
CA GLU A 56 -8.37 -5.58 26.96
C GLU A 56 -8.00 -5.23 28.41
N VAL A 57 -6.82 -4.65 28.65
CA VAL A 57 -6.43 -4.12 29.96
C VAL A 57 -6.98 -2.72 30.09
N VAL A 58 -8.00 -2.53 30.91
CA VAL A 58 -8.73 -1.26 30.89
C VAL A 58 -8.20 -0.31 31.96
N HIS A 59 -8.02 -0.69 33.23
CA HIS A 59 -7.61 0.27 34.30
C HIS A 59 -6.82 -0.37 35.45
N GLU A 60 -5.98 0.43 36.12
CA GLU A 60 -5.38 0.11 37.42
C GLU A 60 -6.42 0.31 38.55
N LEU A 61 -6.74 -0.76 39.28
CA LEU A 61 -7.64 -0.74 40.43
C LEU A 61 -6.83 -0.59 41.73
N LYS A 62 -7.05 0.49 42.47
CA LYS A 62 -6.52 0.61 43.85
C LYS A 62 -7.45 -0.13 44.80
N LEU A 63 -7.06 -1.34 45.20
CA LEU A 63 -7.82 -2.19 46.10
C LEU A 63 -7.41 -1.92 47.55
N LYS A 64 -8.40 -1.81 48.45
CA LYS A 64 -8.15 -1.68 49.89
C LYS A 64 -8.92 -2.75 50.64
N THR A 65 -8.22 -3.72 51.19
CA THR A 65 -8.77 -4.79 52.05
C THR A 65 -8.18 -4.64 53.45
N GLY A 66 -9.01 -4.21 54.40
CA GLY A 66 -8.57 -3.91 55.77
C GLY A 66 -7.52 -2.79 55.83
N ASN A 67 -6.37 -3.09 56.45
CA ASN A 67 -5.22 -2.16 56.55
C ASN A 67 -4.22 -2.27 55.39
N THR A 68 -4.48 -3.14 54.42
CA THR A 68 -3.60 -3.40 53.28
C THR A 68 -4.10 -2.64 52.05
N ARG A 69 -3.19 -1.95 51.36
CA ARG A 69 -3.43 -1.34 50.04
C ARG A 69 -2.77 -2.24 48.99
N GLY A 70 -3.54 -2.65 47.99
CA GLY A 70 -3.08 -3.41 46.85
C GLY A 70 -3.40 -2.69 45.54
N HIS A 71 -2.69 -3.07 44.48
CA HIS A 71 -2.97 -2.66 43.12
C HIS A 71 -3.49 -3.90 42.39
N GLY A 72 -4.64 -3.77 41.72
CA GLY A 72 -5.24 -4.78 40.85
C GLY A 72 -5.35 -4.23 39.44
N VAL A 73 -5.63 -5.09 38.48
CA VAL A 73 -5.82 -4.71 37.08
C VAL A 73 -7.22 -5.14 36.67
N ARG A 74 -8.00 -4.23 36.08
CA ARG A 74 -9.29 -4.58 35.46
C ARG A 74 -9.03 -5.04 34.02
N LEU A 75 -9.33 -6.30 33.77
CA LEU A 75 -9.31 -6.90 32.43
C LEU A 75 -10.74 -6.96 31.90
N VAL A 76 -10.97 -6.42 30.71
CA VAL A 76 -12.26 -6.50 30.00
C VAL A 76 -12.11 -7.47 28.85
N LEU A 77 -12.87 -8.55 28.88
CA LEU A 77 -12.98 -9.46 27.73
C LEU A 77 -14.00 -8.90 26.74
N ARG A 78 -13.56 -8.71 25.50
CA ARG A 78 -14.45 -8.46 24.37
C ARG A 78 -14.53 -9.72 23.53
N ARG A 79 -15.76 -10.17 23.28
CA ARG A 79 -16.01 -11.32 22.41
C ARG A 79 -16.02 -10.83 20.97
N LYS A 80 -15.19 -11.42 20.10
CA LYS A 80 -15.32 -11.22 18.65
C LYS A 80 -16.71 -11.70 18.21
N PRO A 81 -17.47 -10.92 17.42
CA PRO A 81 -18.77 -11.37 16.92
C PRO A 81 -18.63 -12.73 16.24
N SER A 82 -19.61 -13.63 16.40
CA SER A 82 -19.59 -14.95 15.74
C SER A 82 -19.62 -14.88 14.19
N THR A 83 -19.85 -13.67 13.65
CA THR A 83 -19.79 -13.34 12.23
C THR A 83 -18.40 -12.86 11.77
N TRP A 84 -17.47 -12.60 12.69
CA TRP A 84 -16.11 -12.21 12.37
C TRP A 84 -15.37 -13.42 11.79
N LYS A 85 -14.85 -13.26 10.57
CA LYS A 85 -13.86 -14.19 10.03
C LYS A 85 -12.58 -13.39 9.78
N PRO A 86 -11.41 -13.92 10.15
CA PRO A 86 -10.15 -13.26 9.86
C PRO A 86 -10.03 -13.00 8.35
N PRO A 87 -9.40 -11.89 7.94
CA PRO A 87 -9.11 -11.66 6.53
C PRO A 87 -8.21 -12.77 5.99
N ALA A 88 -8.39 -13.14 4.73
CA ALA A 88 -7.48 -14.08 4.08
C ALA A 88 -6.10 -13.42 3.95
N ILE A 89 -5.09 -13.97 4.61
CA ILE A 89 -3.72 -13.45 4.53
C ILE A 89 -3.14 -13.86 3.17
N VAL A 90 -2.96 -12.88 2.29
CA VAL A 90 -2.17 -13.07 1.06
C VAL A 90 -0.77 -12.56 1.32
N SER A 91 0.16 -13.47 1.58
CA SER A 91 1.57 -13.14 1.66
C SER A 91 2.13 -12.90 0.26
N LYS A 92 2.99 -11.87 0.11
CA LYS A 92 3.80 -11.75 -1.10
C LYS A 92 4.68 -13.02 -1.17
N PRO A 93 4.64 -13.80 -2.28
CA PRO A 93 5.41 -15.01 -2.45
C PRO A 93 6.87 -14.65 -2.38
N GLN A 94 7.66 -15.55 -1.80
CA GLN A 94 9.10 -15.36 -1.72
C GLN A 94 9.65 -15.22 -3.13
N SER A 95 10.44 -14.17 -3.36
CA SER A 95 11.01 -13.84 -4.66
C SER A 95 11.80 -15.03 -5.20
N ASN A 96 11.37 -15.61 -6.32
CA ASN A 96 12.04 -16.77 -6.91
C ASN A 96 13.03 -16.31 -7.97
N ASN A 97 14.27 -16.82 -7.97
CA ASN A 97 15.31 -16.42 -8.93
C ASN A 97 15.07 -16.95 -10.35
N GLU A 98 14.05 -17.78 -10.57
CA GLU A 98 13.74 -18.41 -11.86
C GLU A 98 13.21 -17.42 -12.91
N PHE A 99 12.80 -16.21 -12.51
CA PHE A 99 12.11 -15.25 -13.38
C PHE A 99 13.03 -14.16 -13.98
N GLN A 100 14.35 -14.26 -13.76
CA GLN A 100 15.33 -13.23 -14.11
C GLN A 100 15.47 -12.94 -15.61
N ASP A 101 15.01 -13.85 -16.47
CA ASP A 101 15.16 -13.77 -17.92
C ASP A 101 13.91 -13.28 -18.66
N PHE A 102 12.78 -13.06 -17.99
CA PHE A 102 11.60 -12.55 -18.66
C PHE A 102 11.73 -11.07 -18.98
N ARG A 103 11.42 -10.68 -20.22
CA ARG A 103 11.36 -9.29 -20.65
C ARG A 103 9.96 -8.71 -20.54
N VAL A 104 8.94 -9.54 -20.79
CA VAL A 104 7.54 -9.15 -20.68
C VAL A 104 6.79 -10.22 -19.90
N VAL A 105 6.07 -9.80 -18.86
CA VAL A 105 5.26 -10.69 -18.01
C VAL A 105 3.82 -10.19 -17.93
N CYS A 106 2.87 -11.11 -17.80
CA CYS A 106 1.48 -10.74 -17.53
C CYS A 106 1.34 -10.41 -16.03
N LEU A 107 0.48 -9.45 -15.68
CA LEU A 107 0.22 -9.08 -14.28
C LEU A 107 -0.24 -10.26 -13.42
N ARG A 108 -0.94 -11.22 -14.02
CA ARG A 108 -1.45 -12.44 -13.36
C ARG A 108 -0.40 -13.52 -13.17
N ASP A 109 0.77 -13.39 -13.81
CA ASP A 109 1.85 -14.37 -13.63
C ASP A 109 2.52 -14.13 -12.29
N ALA A 110 2.90 -15.21 -11.59
CA ALA A 110 3.65 -15.12 -10.33
C ALA A 110 4.97 -14.35 -10.47
N SER A 111 5.55 -14.28 -11.68
CA SER A 111 6.73 -13.49 -11.99
C SER A 111 6.51 -11.98 -11.87
N ALA A 112 5.28 -11.49 -12.03
CA ALA A 112 4.95 -10.07 -11.87
C ALA A 112 5.09 -9.59 -10.41
N TRP A 113 5.14 -10.51 -9.44
CA TRP A 113 5.17 -10.20 -8.02
C TRP A 113 6.60 -9.87 -7.55
N ASP A 114 7.65 -10.17 -8.34
CA ASP A 114 9.04 -9.87 -7.99
C ASP A 114 9.39 -8.39 -8.21
N THR A 115 9.53 -7.64 -7.11
CA THR A 115 9.89 -6.21 -7.13
C THR A 115 11.24 -5.93 -7.77
N ARG A 116 12.17 -6.90 -7.82
CA ARG A 116 13.51 -6.72 -8.39
C ARG A 116 13.48 -6.56 -9.92
N HIS A 117 12.46 -7.09 -10.58
CA HIS A 117 12.33 -7.05 -12.05
C HIS A 117 11.07 -6.32 -12.53
N CYS A 118 10.03 -6.26 -11.71
CA CYS A 118 8.77 -5.59 -12.06
C CYS A 118 8.61 -4.23 -11.35
N GLY A 119 9.50 -3.88 -10.41
CA GLY A 119 9.38 -2.68 -9.59
C GLY A 119 8.25 -2.77 -8.56
N GLY A 120 8.16 -1.76 -7.70
CA GLY A 120 7.22 -1.73 -6.57
C GLY A 120 5.75 -1.70 -7.01
N LYS A 121 5.39 -0.72 -7.84
CA LYS A 121 4.01 -0.50 -8.32
C LYS A 121 3.41 -1.71 -9.02
N ALA A 122 4.13 -2.30 -9.98
CA ALA A 122 3.59 -3.42 -10.75
C ALA A 122 3.46 -4.68 -9.87
N SER A 123 4.42 -4.94 -8.98
CA SER A 123 4.35 -6.04 -8.00
C SER A 123 3.18 -5.88 -7.04
N SER A 124 2.99 -4.69 -6.47
CA SER A 124 1.87 -4.40 -5.57
C SER A 124 0.52 -4.55 -6.29
N LEU A 125 0.43 -4.13 -7.56
CA LEU A 125 -0.76 -4.34 -8.38
C LEU A 125 -1.01 -5.82 -8.72
N ALA A 126 0.04 -6.61 -8.96
CA ALA A 126 -0.05 -8.04 -9.22
C ALA A 126 -0.64 -8.78 -8.01
N VAL A 127 -0.12 -8.48 -6.82
CA VAL A 127 -0.62 -9.06 -5.56
C VAL A 127 -2.08 -8.64 -5.34
N LEU A 128 -2.44 -7.39 -5.63
CA LEU A 128 -3.81 -6.90 -5.50
C LEU A 128 -4.76 -7.65 -6.44
N SER A 129 -4.31 -7.98 -7.65
CA SER A 129 -5.12 -8.73 -8.62
C SER A 129 -5.48 -10.14 -8.15
N GLU A 130 -4.63 -10.74 -7.31
CA GLU A 130 -4.81 -12.08 -6.73
C GLU A 130 -5.66 -12.06 -5.46
N MET A 131 -5.74 -10.91 -4.79
CA MET A 131 -6.70 -10.68 -3.70
C MET A 131 -8.14 -10.55 -4.18
N VAL A 132 -8.37 -10.07 -5.41
CA VAL A 132 -9.73 -9.89 -5.98
C VAL A 132 -10.66 -11.09 -5.77
N PRO A 133 -10.30 -12.34 -6.11
CA PRO A 133 -11.18 -13.50 -5.90
C PRO A 133 -11.41 -13.86 -4.42
N LEU A 134 -10.57 -13.36 -3.50
CA LEU A 134 -10.67 -13.61 -2.06
C LEU A 134 -11.42 -12.51 -1.32
N SER A 135 -11.57 -11.33 -1.95
CA SER A 135 -12.21 -10.16 -1.37
C SER A 135 -13.71 -10.38 -1.17
N ARG A 136 -14.25 -9.88 -0.06
CA ARG A 136 -15.71 -9.87 0.16
C ARG A 136 -16.38 -8.78 -0.66
N GLU A 137 -15.66 -7.70 -0.92
CA GLU A 137 -16.10 -6.60 -1.77
C GLU A 137 -15.76 -6.91 -3.23
N LYS A 138 -16.67 -6.54 -4.13
CA LYS A 138 -16.44 -6.73 -5.56
C LYS A 138 -15.68 -5.54 -6.11
N PHE A 139 -14.38 -5.69 -6.31
CA PHE A 139 -13.57 -4.74 -7.08
C PHE A 139 -12.84 -5.44 -8.23
N VAL A 140 -12.31 -4.65 -9.17
CA VAL A 140 -11.62 -5.15 -10.36
C VAL A 140 -10.28 -4.48 -10.48
N VAL A 141 -9.24 -5.28 -10.71
CA VAL A 141 -7.93 -4.80 -11.14
C VAL A 141 -7.85 -4.94 -12.66
N PRO A 142 -7.70 -3.84 -13.43
CA PRO A 142 -7.56 -3.91 -14.88
C PRO A 142 -6.34 -4.73 -15.27
N GLY A 143 -6.46 -5.51 -16.35
CA GLY A 143 -5.37 -6.31 -16.87
C GLY A 143 -4.15 -5.46 -17.22
N ALA A 144 -2.95 -5.98 -16.97
CA ALA A 144 -1.71 -5.32 -17.31
C ALA A 144 -0.64 -6.31 -17.80
N VAL A 145 0.33 -5.77 -18.52
CA VAL A 145 1.60 -6.44 -18.82
C VAL A 145 2.74 -5.57 -18.33
N VAL A 146 3.84 -6.18 -17.93
CA VAL A 146 5.01 -5.49 -17.40
C VAL A 146 6.20 -5.74 -18.31
N LEU A 147 6.75 -4.67 -18.89
CA LEU A 147 8.11 -4.64 -19.42
C LEU A 147 9.06 -4.61 -18.23
N THR A 148 9.79 -5.69 -18.01
CA THR A 148 10.65 -5.85 -16.84
C THR A 148 11.90 -4.98 -16.94
N THR A 149 12.70 -4.93 -15.88
CA THR A 149 14.03 -4.30 -15.91
C THR A 149 14.94 -4.88 -16.99
N ARG A 150 14.77 -6.14 -17.39
CA ARG A 150 15.52 -6.74 -18.51
C ARG A 150 15.11 -6.20 -19.88
N ALA A 151 13.86 -5.79 -20.04
CA ALA A 151 13.44 -5.11 -21.26
C ALA A 151 14.18 -3.77 -21.43
N TYR A 152 14.45 -3.06 -20.33
CA TYR A 152 15.27 -1.86 -20.34
C TYR A 152 16.75 -2.17 -20.67
N ASP A 153 17.33 -3.25 -20.12
CA ASP A 153 18.67 -3.70 -20.49
C ASP A 153 18.78 -4.01 -21.99
N ASP A 154 17.83 -4.75 -22.55
CA ASP A 154 17.80 -5.09 -23.97
C ASP A 154 17.68 -3.83 -24.86
N LEU A 155 16.87 -2.85 -24.47
CA LEU A 155 16.78 -1.54 -25.14
C LEU A 155 18.12 -0.80 -25.10
N ARG A 156 18.75 -0.73 -23.92
CA ARG A 156 20.04 -0.05 -23.70
C ARG A 156 21.12 -0.62 -24.60
N ASP A 157 21.20 -1.94 -24.67
CA ASP A 157 22.24 -2.66 -25.40
C ASP A 157 22.02 -2.57 -26.92
N HIS A 158 20.78 -2.73 -27.39
CA HIS A 158 20.43 -2.59 -28.80
C HIS A 158 20.79 -1.22 -29.37
N ASN A 159 20.57 -0.17 -28.56
CA ASN A 159 20.82 1.23 -28.95
C ASN A 159 22.20 1.74 -28.53
N LYS A 160 23.05 0.90 -27.92
CA LYS A 160 24.40 1.25 -27.44
C LYS A 160 24.41 2.46 -26.50
N LEU A 161 23.38 2.61 -25.67
CA LEU A 161 23.21 3.77 -24.78
C LEU A 161 24.26 3.82 -23.67
N ALA A 162 24.95 2.71 -23.38
CA ALA A 162 25.98 2.62 -22.35
C ALA A 162 27.06 3.71 -22.45
N THR A 163 27.43 4.12 -23.66
CA THR A 163 28.44 5.20 -23.83
C THR A 163 27.92 6.56 -23.37
N CYS A 164 26.66 6.88 -23.68
CA CYS A 164 26.05 8.14 -23.27
C CYS A 164 25.72 8.14 -21.76
N LEU A 165 25.21 7.03 -21.25
CA LEU A 165 24.85 6.88 -19.83
C LEU A 165 26.05 6.97 -18.89
N LYS A 166 27.24 6.55 -19.33
CA LYS A 166 28.50 6.74 -18.59
C LYS A 166 28.83 8.21 -18.30
N GLU A 167 28.28 9.17 -19.05
CA GLU A 167 28.48 10.59 -18.73
C GLU A 167 27.89 10.95 -17.34
N LEU A 168 26.92 10.19 -16.82
CA LEU A 168 26.35 10.38 -15.47
C LEU A 168 27.40 10.24 -14.36
N ASP A 169 28.50 9.50 -14.57
CA ASP A 169 29.59 9.38 -13.59
C ASP A 169 30.24 10.75 -13.28
N THR A 170 30.12 11.70 -14.20
CA THR A 170 30.65 13.05 -14.05
C THR A 170 29.69 14.01 -13.34
N TYR A 171 28.44 13.61 -13.09
CA TYR A 171 27.35 14.48 -12.61
C TYR A 171 27.71 15.27 -11.35
N HIS A 172 28.44 14.64 -10.43
CA HIS A 172 28.90 15.24 -9.16
C HIS A 172 29.87 16.42 -9.32
N ARG A 173 30.53 16.54 -10.48
CA ARG A 173 31.52 17.61 -10.78
C ARG A 173 30.91 18.77 -11.56
N LEU A 174 29.67 18.62 -12.03
CA LEU A 174 29.02 19.57 -12.92
C LEU A 174 28.33 20.68 -12.13
N ASN A 175 28.36 21.89 -12.68
CA ASN A 175 27.50 22.97 -12.20
C ASN A 175 26.04 22.77 -12.66
N ILE A 176 25.14 23.63 -12.18
CA ILE A 176 23.69 23.50 -12.45
C ILE A 176 23.36 23.51 -13.94
N ASP A 177 23.97 24.40 -14.72
CA ASP A 177 23.70 24.50 -16.16
C ASP A 177 24.22 23.29 -16.93
N GLN A 178 25.40 22.78 -16.53
CA GLN A 178 25.97 21.56 -17.09
C GLN A 178 25.14 20.33 -16.75
N LYS A 179 24.63 20.21 -15.51
CA LYS A 179 23.71 19.14 -15.09
C LYS A 179 22.44 19.14 -15.94
N LYS A 180 21.83 20.31 -16.15
CA LYS A 180 20.66 20.47 -17.02
C LYS A 180 20.97 20.05 -18.46
N ALA A 181 22.07 20.54 -19.03
CA ALA A 181 22.48 20.18 -20.38
C ALA A 181 22.72 18.66 -20.53
N LEU A 182 23.38 18.03 -19.55
CA LEU A 182 23.58 16.58 -19.52
C LEU A 182 22.26 15.82 -19.45
N SER A 183 21.34 16.22 -18.57
CA SER A 183 20.02 15.59 -18.43
C SER A 183 19.22 15.62 -19.73
N ILE A 184 19.21 16.76 -20.43
CA ILE A 184 18.52 16.91 -21.72
C ILE A 184 19.13 15.96 -22.76
N ARG A 185 20.46 15.93 -22.89
CA ARG A 185 21.13 15.05 -23.87
C ARG A 185 20.83 13.57 -23.62
N ILE A 186 20.90 13.12 -22.36
CA ILE A 186 20.62 11.72 -22.01
C ILE A 186 19.15 11.39 -22.23
N CYS A 187 18.23 12.24 -21.76
CA CYS A 187 16.80 12.05 -22.04
C CYS A 187 16.53 11.92 -23.54
N GLU A 188 17.05 12.83 -24.36
CA GLU A 188 16.86 12.77 -25.82
C GLU A 188 17.47 11.52 -26.45
N ALA A 189 18.63 11.05 -25.96
CA ALA A 189 19.26 9.83 -26.44
C ALA A 189 18.39 8.60 -26.15
N VAL A 190 17.81 8.52 -24.95
CA VAL A 190 16.90 7.43 -24.57
C VAL A 190 15.57 7.54 -25.30
N GLU A 191 15.00 8.74 -25.45
CA GLU A 191 13.74 8.96 -26.19
C GLU A 191 13.82 8.60 -27.68
N ARG A 192 15.02 8.69 -28.28
CA ARG A 192 15.29 8.26 -29.66
C ARG A 192 15.61 6.77 -29.80
N ALA A 193 15.70 6.04 -28.70
CA ALA A 193 16.03 4.61 -28.73
C ALA A 193 14.92 3.80 -29.42
N GLU A 194 15.32 2.87 -30.27
CA GLU A 194 14.41 1.97 -30.97
C GLU A 194 14.19 0.69 -30.15
N MET A 195 12.95 0.24 -30.07
CA MET A 195 12.63 -0.98 -29.34
C MET A 195 13.12 -2.21 -30.12
N PRO A 196 13.88 -3.14 -29.50
CA PRO A 196 14.36 -4.33 -30.18
C PRO A 196 13.20 -5.14 -30.79
N PRO A 197 13.27 -5.64 -32.03
CA PRO A 197 12.17 -6.36 -32.67
C PRO A 197 11.66 -7.57 -31.88
N SER A 198 12.55 -8.27 -31.16
CA SER A 198 12.21 -9.38 -30.27
C SER A 198 11.34 -8.93 -29.09
N LEU A 199 11.62 -7.75 -28.53
CA LEU A 199 10.85 -7.16 -27.42
C LEU A 199 9.48 -6.69 -27.91
N VAL A 200 9.39 -6.11 -29.11
CA VAL A 200 8.12 -5.72 -29.73
C VAL A 200 7.19 -6.92 -29.87
N LEU A 201 7.72 -8.04 -30.40
CA LEU A 201 6.95 -9.27 -30.59
C LEU A 201 6.45 -9.85 -29.25
N GLN A 202 7.30 -9.84 -28.21
CA GLN A 202 6.91 -10.31 -26.88
C GLN A 202 5.83 -9.42 -26.25
N LEU A 203 5.99 -8.09 -26.36
CA LEU A 203 5.01 -7.13 -25.85
C LEU A 203 3.65 -7.32 -26.52
N GLU A 204 3.63 -7.40 -27.85
CA GLU A 204 2.39 -7.63 -28.60
C GLU A 204 1.73 -8.95 -28.21
N THR A 205 2.51 -10.04 -28.13
CA THR A 205 2.00 -11.37 -27.76
C THR A 205 1.39 -11.36 -26.36
N GLN A 206 2.05 -10.74 -25.39
CA GLN A 206 1.55 -10.66 -24.02
C GLN A 206 0.33 -9.75 -23.89
N LEU A 207 0.29 -8.62 -24.61
CA LEU A 207 -0.89 -7.77 -24.66
C LEU A 207 -2.12 -8.52 -25.22
N ARG A 208 -1.94 -9.29 -26.30
CA ARG A 208 -3.04 -10.09 -26.89
C ARG A 208 -3.51 -11.19 -25.95
N THR A 209 -2.55 -11.89 -25.33
CA THR A 209 -2.87 -12.99 -24.41
C THR A 209 -3.59 -12.49 -23.16
N SER A 210 -3.14 -11.38 -22.58
CA SER A 210 -3.67 -10.85 -21.31
C SER A 210 -4.95 -10.04 -21.45
N MET A 211 -5.11 -9.30 -22.56
CA MET A 211 -6.19 -8.33 -22.74
C MET A 211 -7.04 -8.58 -24.00
N GLY A 212 -6.73 -9.61 -24.79
CA GLY A 212 -7.45 -10.00 -26.00
C GLY A 212 -6.89 -9.38 -27.29
N ASP A 213 -7.31 -9.92 -28.44
CA ASP A 213 -6.76 -9.57 -29.76
C ASP A 213 -7.10 -8.16 -30.25
N GLN A 214 -8.04 -7.46 -29.61
CA GLN A 214 -8.50 -6.14 -30.02
C GLN A 214 -7.63 -4.99 -29.46
N ILE A 215 -6.30 -5.13 -29.51
CA ILE A 215 -5.36 -4.10 -29.01
C ILE A 215 -5.63 -2.73 -29.64
N GLY A 216 -6.01 -2.69 -30.92
CA GLY A 216 -6.25 -1.43 -31.65
C GLY A 216 -7.48 -0.64 -31.17
N SER A 217 -8.50 -1.29 -30.60
CA SER A 217 -9.67 -0.61 -30.04
C SER A 217 -9.48 -0.25 -28.56
N LYS A 218 -8.55 -0.92 -27.87
CA LYS A 218 -8.25 -0.67 -26.47
C LYS A 218 -7.46 0.62 -26.26
N ARG A 219 -7.47 1.07 -25.01
CA ARG A 219 -6.71 2.20 -24.50
C ARG A 219 -5.90 1.71 -23.31
N PHE A 220 -4.70 2.25 -23.16
CA PHE A 220 -3.77 1.83 -22.13
C PHE A 220 -3.27 3.00 -21.29
N ALA A 221 -2.94 2.73 -20.03
CA ALA A 221 -2.10 3.56 -19.21
C ALA A 221 -0.69 2.94 -19.20
N VAL A 222 0.32 3.73 -19.54
CA VAL A 222 1.73 3.31 -19.52
C VAL A 222 2.40 4.01 -18.35
N ARG A 223 2.88 3.23 -17.38
CA ARG A 223 3.30 3.72 -16.06
C ARG A 223 4.68 3.17 -15.72
N SER A 224 5.55 4.02 -15.21
CA SER A 224 6.82 3.56 -14.62
C SER A 224 6.55 2.75 -13.35
N SER A 225 7.43 1.78 -13.12
CA SER A 225 7.51 0.99 -11.90
C SER A 225 8.99 0.78 -11.57
N ALA A 226 9.56 1.68 -10.79
CA ALA A 226 10.98 1.61 -10.48
C ALA A 226 11.25 0.58 -9.37
N VAL A 227 12.44 -0.03 -9.44
CA VAL A 227 12.93 -0.90 -8.36
C VAL A 227 13.30 -0.02 -7.18
N GLY A 228 12.82 -0.39 -6.00
CA GLY A 228 13.07 0.38 -4.77
C GLY A 228 12.10 1.53 -4.52
N GLU A 229 11.17 1.85 -5.43
CA GLU A 229 10.23 2.98 -5.28
C GLU A 229 9.35 2.91 -4.01
N ASP A 230 9.11 1.71 -3.49
CA ASP A 230 8.26 1.47 -2.31
C ASP A 230 9.07 1.24 -1.01
N SER A 231 10.38 1.51 -0.98
CA SER A 231 11.13 1.46 0.29
C SER A 231 10.90 2.73 1.12
N GLU A 232 10.99 2.62 2.45
CA GLU A 232 10.90 3.77 3.38
C GLU A 232 11.88 4.91 3.02
N GLU A 233 12.97 4.59 2.31
CA GLU A 233 14.02 5.51 1.90
C GLU A 233 13.85 6.10 0.48
N MET A 234 12.95 5.57 -0.36
CA MET A 234 12.94 5.84 -1.81
C MET A 234 11.56 6.12 -2.41
N SER A 235 10.65 6.75 -1.66
CA SER A 235 9.38 7.24 -2.22
C SER A 235 9.63 8.30 -3.30
N CYS A 236 9.81 7.87 -4.55
CA CYS A 236 9.99 8.74 -5.73
C CYS A 236 8.64 9.23 -6.25
N ALA A 237 7.65 9.39 -5.36
CA ALA A 237 6.29 9.77 -5.71
C ALA A 237 6.29 11.07 -6.54
N GLY A 238 5.68 11.00 -7.72
CA GLY A 238 5.46 12.16 -8.59
C GLY A 238 6.63 12.58 -9.50
N GLN A 239 7.78 11.88 -9.51
CA GLN A 239 8.93 12.26 -10.37
C GLN A 239 8.97 11.54 -11.73
N MET A 240 8.28 10.41 -11.86
CA MET A 240 8.31 9.60 -13.09
C MET A 240 7.03 9.75 -13.89
N GLU A 241 7.15 9.63 -15.21
CA GLU A 241 6.03 9.88 -16.11
C GLU A 241 5.01 8.73 -16.18
N THR A 242 3.75 9.12 -16.25
CA THR A 242 2.61 8.27 -16.57
C THR A 242 1.93 8.83 -17.81
N PHE A 243 1.60 7.96 -18.77
CA PHE A 243 0.86 8.32 -19.97
C PHE A 243 -0.49 7.62 -19.95
N LEU A 244 -1.57 8.40 -19.97
CA LEU A 244 -2.93 7.90 -19.93
C LEU A 244 -3.56 7.88 -21.33
N ASN A 245 -4.56 7.01 -21.51
CA ASN A 245 -5.38 6.92 -22.72
C ASN A 245 -4.54 6.78 -24.02
N VAL A 246 -3.58 5.86 -23.98
CA VAL A 246 -2.68 5.53 -25.08
C VAL A 246 -3.33 4.53 -26.02
N ALA A 247 -3.37 4.82 -27.32
CA ALA A 247 -3.97 3.97 -28.34
C ALA A 247 -2.94 3.26 -29.23
N GLY A 248 -3.04 1.94 -29.34
CA GLY A 248 -2.26 1.14 -30.29
C GLY A 248 -0.81 0.84 -29.86
N LEU A 249 -0.27 -0.25 -30.40
CA LEU A 249 1.03 -0.80 -30.00
C LEU A 249 2.19 0.19 -30.20
N GLN A 250 2.21 0.90 -31.33
CA GLN A 250 3.27 1.87 -31.65
C GLN A 250 3.38 2.97 -30.59
N GLU A 251 2.24 3.48 -30.14
CA GLU A 251 2.22 4.55 -29.16
C GLU A 251 2.50 4.02 -27.75
N VAL A 252 2.05 2.81 -27.41
CA VAL A 252 2.45 2.11 -26.17
C VAL A 252 3.97 2.00 -26.10
N MET A 253 4.62 1.55 -27.18
CA MET A 253 6.07 1.44 -27.27
C MET A 253 6.76 2.79 -27.06
N ARG A 254 6.27 3.83 -27.74
CA ARG A 254 6.79 5.20 -27.60
C ARG A 254 6.67 5.72 -26.16
N CYS A 255 5.52 5.51 -25.54
CA CYS A 255 5.28 5.89 -24.15
C CYS A 255 6.17 5.10 -23.17
N ALA A 256 6.42 3.81 -23.43
CA ALA A 256 7.32 3.02 -22.59
C ALA A 256 8.76 3.53 -22.64
N VAL A 257 9.25 3.90 -23.83
CA VAL A 257 10.56 4.55 -24.00
C VAL A 257 10.62 5.88 -23.27
N LYS A 258 9.57 6.70 -23.33
CA LYS A 258 9.49 7.95 -22.56
C LYS A 258 9.47 7.71 -21.05
N CYS A 259 8.77 6.68 -20.57
CA CYS A 259 8.84 6.29 -19.16
C CYS A 259 10.30 5.99 -18.77
N TRP A 260 11.04 5.19 -19.55
CA TRP A 260 12.47 4.94 -19.32
C TRP A 260 13.32 6.21 -19.36
N ALA A 261 13.06 7.12 -20.29
CA ALA A 261 13.76 8.40 -20.38
C ALA A 261 13.47 9.33 -19.19
N SER A 262 12.27 9.25 -18.59
CA SER A 262 11.83 10.15 -17.52
C SER A 262 12.73 10.10 -16.29
N GLN A 263 13.40 8.97 -16.03
CA GLN A 263 14.32 8.83 -14.90
C GLN A 263 15.57 9.72 -15.02
N PHE A 264 15.87 10.23 -16.23
CA PHE A 264 17.03 11.08 -16.52
C PHE A 264 16.68 12.56 -16.60
N ARG A 265 15.43 12.93 -16.32
CA ARG A 265 15.04 14.34 -16.23
C ARG A 265 15.81 15.03 -15.12
N HIS A 266 16.07 16.33 -15.29
CA HIS A 266 16.84 17.10 -14.32
C HIS A 266 16.31 16.97 -12.88
N SER A 267 15.00 17.04 -12.68
CA SER A 267 14.38 16.89 -11.36
C SER A 267 14.60 15.50 -10.76
N ALA A 268 14.45 14.44 -11.58
CA ALA A 268 14.65 13.06 -11.16
C ALA A 268 16.12 12.78 -10.80
N LEU A 269 17.06 13.25 -11.63
CA LEU A 269 18.50 13.10 -11.36
C LEU A 269 18.93 13.88 -10.13
N GLU A 270 18.42 15.10 -9.94
CA GLU A 270 18.77 15.91 -8.77
C GLU A 270 18.19 15.32 -7.48
N TYR A 271 16.96 14.79 -7.52
CA TYR A 271 16.36 14.07 -6.40
C TYR A 271 17.21 12.85 -6.02
N LYS A 272 17.52 11.98 -6.99
CA LYS A 272 18.36 10.80 -6.78
C LYS A 272 19.72 11.18 -6.20
N TRP A 273 20.35 12.21 -6.75
CA TRP A 273 21.64 12.72 -6.28
C TRP A 273 21.59 13.18 -4.82
N GLN A 274 20.58 13.96 -4.45
CA GLN A 274 20.42 14.48 -3.08
C GLN A 274 20.15 13.39 -2.05
N HIS A 275 19.53 12.28 -2.46
CA HIS A 275 19.19 11.15 -1.60
C HIS A 275 20.20 9.99 -1.72
N GLY A 276 21.34 10.20 -2.36
CA GLY A 276 22.39 9.16 -2.49
C GLY A 276 21.99 7.96 -3.34
N GLN A 277 20.97 8.10 -4.19
CA GLN A 277 20.45 7.02 -5.03
C GLN A 277 21.23 6.94 -6.36
N PRO A 278 21.29 5.75 -6.99
CA PRO A 278 21.84 5.59 -8.33
C PRO A 278 21.14 6.50 -9.35
N LEU A 279 21.92 7.27 -10.11
CA LEU A 279 21.38 8.17 -11.15
C LEU A 279 20.65 7.39 -12.25
N GLU A 280 21.21 6.25 -12.65
CA GLU A 280 20.54 5.23 -13.46
C GLU A 280 20.07 4.10 -12.53
N ALA A 281 18.78 3.78 -12.58
CA ALA A 281 18.20 2.70 -11.80
C ALA A 281 17.47 1.71 -12.72
N PRO A 282 17.50 0.40 -12.42
CA PRO A 282 16.64 -0.55 -13.10
C PRO A 282 15.18 -0.14 -12.93
N MET A 283 14.46 -0.03 -14.04
CA MET A 283 13.07 0.41 -14.04
C MET A 283 12.23 -0.44 -14.99
N ALA A 284 11.17 -1.00 -14.43
CA ALA A 284 10.12 -1.64 -15.21
C ALA A 284 9.11 -0.59 -15.69
N VAL A 285 8.34 -0.95 -16.71
CA VAL A 285 7.22 -0.17 -17.21
C VAL A 285 6.04 -1.10 -17.36
N PHE A 286 4.91 -0.80 -16.74
CA PHE A 286 3.70 -1.60 -16.94
C PHE A 286 2.69 -0.87 -17.80
N VAL A 287 2.06 -1.64 -18.68
CA VAL A 287 1.03 -1.22 -19.61
C VAL A 287 -0.27 -1.83 -19.13
N GLN A 288 -1.16 -1.00 -18.61
CA GLN A 288 -2.41 -1.41 -18.00
C GLN A 288 -3.59 -1.00 -18.89
N GLU A 289 -4.63 -1.83 -18.96
CA GLU A 289 -5.89 -1.47 -19.60
C GLU A 289 -6.48 -0.22 -18.94
N MET A 290 -6.80 0.79 -19.74
CA MET A 290 -7.30 2.07 -19.26
C MET A 290 -8.75 1.95 -18.80
N VAL A 291 -9.04 2.39 -17.57
CA VAL A 291 -10.41 2.55 -17.08
C VAL A 291 -10.90 3.96 -17.43
N GLN A 292 -12.04 4.03 -18.12
CA GLN A 292 -12.74 5.29 -18.35
C GLN A 292 -13.59 5.61 -17.12
N SER A 293 -12.99 6.30 -16.15
CA SER A 293 -13.64 6.60 -14.88
C SER A 293 -14.52 7.85 -14.97
N ASP A 294 -15.71 7.75 -14.37
CA ASP A 294 -16.55 8.92 -14.10
C ASP A 294 -16.10 9.69 -12.88
N VAL A 295 -15.51 8.98 -11.92
CA VAL A 295 -14.97 9.49 -10.67
C VAL A 295 -13.74 8.66 -10.33
N ALA A 296 -12.69 9.32 -9.87
CA ALA A 296 -11.47 8.68 -9.43
C ALA A 296 -10.89 9.42 -8.22
N GLY A 297 -10.05 8.72 -7.45
CA GLY A 297 -9.59 9.26 -6.19
C GLY A 297 -8.41 8.52 -5.59
N VAL A 298 -7.99 9.01 -4.42
CA VAL A 298 -6.99 8.40 -3.55
C VAL A 298 -7.69 8.08 -2.23
N LEU A 299 -7.39 6.92 -1.67
CA LEU A 299 -7.91 6.47 -0.38
C LEU A 299 -6.74 6.17 0.54
N PHE A 300 -6.77 6.75 1.73
CA PHE A 300 -5.87 6.44 2.83
C PHE A 300 -6.61 5.62 3.87
N THR A 301 -6.04 4.48 4.26
CA THR A 301 -6.67 3.62 5.28
C THR A 301 -6.37 4.09 6.71
N CYS A 302 -5.62 5.16 6.87
CA CYS A 302 -5.28 5.84 8.11
C CYS A 302 -5.35 7.34 7.81
N ASP A 303 -5.76 8.17 8.78
CA ASP A 303 -5.79 9.61 8.57
C ASP A 303 -4.37 10.13 8.30
N PRO A 304 -4.08 10.68 7.11
CA PRO A 304 -2.73 11.11 6.75
C PRO A 304 -2.25 12.33 7.55
N VAL A 305 -3.14 13.02 8.28
CA VAL A 305 -2.79 14.18 9.11
C VAL A 305 -2.49 13.77 10.55
N SER A 306 -3.37 12.99 11.17
CA SER A 306 -3.25 12.60 12.57
C SER A 306 -2.54 11.27 12.79
N GLY A 307 -2.49 10.40 11.78
CA GLY A 307 -2.03 9.03 11.91
C GLY A 307 -3.06 8.09 12.56
N ASP A 308 -4.31 8.52 12.73
CA ASP A 308 -5.38 7.72 13.33
C ASP A 308 -5.79 6.54 12.43
N PRO A 309 -5.52 5.28 12.83
CA PRO A 309 -5.83 4.09 12.02
C PRO A 309 -7.31 3.72 12.02
N THR A 310 -8.13 4.38 12.86
CA THR A 310 -9.59 4.21 12.90
C THR A 310 -10.29 5.08 11.85
N ARG A 311 -9.57 6.02 11.23
CA ARG A 311 -10.10 6.94 10.24
C ARG A 311 -9.55 6.64 8.85
N LEU A 312 -10.45 6.49 7.88
CA LEU A 312 -10.10 6.36 6.47
C LEU A 312 -10.48 7.64 5.76
N VAL A 313 -9.63 8.13 4.86
CA VAL A 313 -9.84 9.39 4.14
C VAL A 313 -9.86 9.11 2.65
N ILE A 314 -10.99 9.41 2.00
CA ILE A 314 -11.18 9.29 0.56
C ILE A 314 -11.18 10.70 -0.05
N ASN A 315 -10.25 10.96 -0.96
CA ASN A 315 -10.25 12.16 -1.80
C ASN A 315 -10.65 11.78 -3.22
N ALA A 316 -11.75 12.33 -3.73
CA ALA A 316 -12.29 11.96 -5.04
C ALA A 316 -12.67 13.18 -5.89
N ASN A 317 -12.51 13.06 -7.20
CA ASN A 317 -12.93 14.07 -8.17
C ASN A 317 -13.47 13.39 -9.44
N TYR A 318 -14.23 14.14 -10.23
CA TYR A 318 -14.76 13.66 -11.50
C TYR A 318 -13.66 13.38 -12.54
N GLY A 319 -13.93 12.40 -13.40
CA GLY A 319 -13.05 11.98 -14.48
C GLY A 319 -11.91 11.07 -14.01
N LEU A 320 -10.77 11.21 -14.67
CA LEU A 320 -9.55 10.44 -14.42
C LEU A 320 -8.83 10.93 -13.15
N GLY A 321 -8.18 9.99 -12.46
CA GLY A 321 -7.54 10.22 -11.15
C GLY A 321 -6.37 11.21 -11.18
N GLU A 322 -5.84 11.52 -12.36
CA GLU A 322 -4.79 12.53 -12.54
C GLU A 322 -5.20 13.90 -11.98
N SER A 323 -6.49 14.25 -12.07
CA SER A 323 -7.02 15.52 -11.50
C SER A 323 -6.81 15.65 -9.98
N VAL A 324 -6.86 14.52 -9.26
CA VAL A 324 -6.66 14.48 -7.80
C VAL A 324 -5.17 14.52 -7.47
N VAL A 325 -4.37 13.72 -8.17
CA VAL A 325 -2.92 13.58 -7.90
C VAL A 325 -2.13 14.83 -8.28
N SER A 326 -2.56 15.54 -9.33
CA SER A 326 -1.92 16.79 -9.78
C SER A 326 -2.47 18.05 -9.10
N SER A 327 -3.44 17.90 -8.19
CA SER A 327 -4.11 19.01 -7.51
C SER A 327 -4.71 20.07 -8.46
N LEU A 328 -5.19 19.65 -9.63
CA LEU A 328 -5.80 20.53 -10.64
C LEU A 328 -7.10 21.17 -10.15
N ALA A 329 -7.83 20.48 -9.27
CA ALA A 329 -9.01 20.99 -8.60
C ALA A 329 -9.05 20.46 -7.15
N GLU A 330 -9.75 21.17 -6.28
CA GLU A 330 -10.04 20.72 -4.92
C GLU A 330 -11.06 19.55 -4.99
N PRO A 331 -10.66 18.32 -4.61
CA PRO A 331 -11.53 17.13 -4.63
C PRO A 331 -12.51 17.15 -3.46
N ASP A 332 -13.54 16.29 -3.52
CA ASP A 332 -14.32 15.96 -2.33
C ASP A 332 -13.50 15.12 -1.37
N THR A 333 -13.67 15.36 -0.08
CA THR A 333 -13.10 14.54 0.99
C THR A 333 -14.22 13.85 1.76
N VAL A 334 -14.21 12.53 1.82
CA VAL A 334 -15.10 11.72 2.64
C VAL A 334 -14.27 10.99 3.68
N THR A 335 -14.57 11.22 4.96
CA THR A 335 -13.93 10.52 6.07
C THR A 335 -14.86 9.43 6.58
N LEU A 336 -14.32 8.22 6.66
CA LEU A 336 -14.96 7.08 7.27
C LEU A 336 -14.35 6.85 8.64
N GLU A 337 -15.18 6.51 9.61
CA GLU A 337 -14.76 6.12 10.95
C GLU A 337 -15.10 4.65 11.18
N ARG A 338 -14.11 3.90 11.65
CA ARG A 338 -14.21 2.49 11.99
C ARG A 338 -14.37 2.36 13.50
N SER A 339 -15.49 1.79 13.94
CA SER A 339 -15.70 1.46 15.34
C SER A 339 -14.89 0.22 15.76
N GLU A 340 -14.76 0.00 17.05
CA GLU A 340 -14.02 -1.14 17.64
C GLU A 340 -14.59 -2.51 17.20
N ASP A 341 -15.89 -2.58 16.89
CA ASP A 341 -16.54 -3.79 16.37
C ASP A 341 -16.42 -3.95 14.83
N GLY A 342 -15.62 -3.09 14.19
CA GLY A 342 -15.31 -3.14 12.77
C GLY A 342 -16.40 -2.57 11.86
N GLN A 343 -17.43 -1.91 12.41
CA GLN A 343 -18.42 -1.21 11.59
C GLN A 343 -17.81 0.08 11.04
N MET A 344 -18.18 0.41 9.81
CA MET A 344 -17.69 1.59 9.12
C MET A 344 -18.85 2.55 8.87
N THR A 345 -18.68 3.80 9.27
CA THR A 345 -19.67 4.87 9.07
C THR A 345 -19.01 6.09 8.48
N ILE A 346 -19.79 6.96 7.85
CA ILE A 346 -19.28 8.24 7.34
C ILE A 346 -19.37 9.25 8.48
N SER A 347 -18.21 9.72 8.97
CA SER A 347 -18.14 10.71 10.05
C SER A 347 -18.09 12.14 9.53
N TYR A 348 -17.53 12.34 8.34
CA TYR A 348 -17.37 13.68 7.76
C TYR A 348 -17.38 13.67 6.23
N LYS A 349 -17.90 14.76 5.65
CA LYS A 349 -17.83 15.05 4.21
C LYS A 349 -17.50 16.52 3.99
N HIS A 350 -16.49 16.78 3.19
CA HIS A 350 -16.16 18.10 2.66
C HIS A 350 -16.37 18.09 1.15
N LEU A 351 -17.15 19.06 0.65
CA LEU A 351 -17.37 19.21 -0.78
C LEU A 351 -16.33 20.14 -1.36
N GLY A 352 -15.46 19.58 -2.20
CA GLY A 352 -14.47 20.34 -2.94
C GLY A 352 -15.12 21.11 -4.09
N LYS A 353 -14.40 22.12 -4.57
CA LYS A 353 -14.87 22.96 -5.69
C LYS A 353 -15.04 22.21 -7.00
N LYS A 354 -14.28 21.12 -7.23
CA LYS A 354 -14.38 20.22 -8.39
C LYS A 354 -14.57 20.90 -9.76
N GLN A 355 -14.01 22.09 -9.97
CA GLN A 355 -14.30 22.91 -11.15
C GLN A 355 -13.74 22.33 -12.45
N LEU A 356 -12.73 21.46 -12.34
CA LEU A 356 -12.03 20.84 -13.45
C LEU A 356 -11.98 19.32 -13.27
N GLN A 357 -12.11 18.62 -14.39
CA GLN A 357 -11.94 17.17 -14.51
C GLN A 357 -10.99 16.85 -15.66
N VAL A 358 -10.30 15.71 -15.56
CA VAL A 358 -9.46 15.18 -16.64
C VAL A 358 -10.25 14.06 -17.33
N ARG A 359 -10.40 14.11 -18.66
CA ARG A 359 -11.09 13.08 -19.44
C ARG A 359 -10.20 12.56 -20.56
N ALA A 360 -10.53 11.37 -21.06
CA ALA A 360 -9.86 10.81 -22.22
C ALA A 360 -10.20 11.62 -23.48
N ALA A 361 -9.17 12.03 -24.22
CA ALA A 361 -9.30 12.64 -25.53
C ALA A 361 -9.19 11.59 -26.65
N ALA A 362 -9.09 12.01 -27.92
CA ALA A 362 -8.80 11.09 -29.03
C ALA A 362 -7.47 10.32 -28.81
N GLN A 363 -6.47 11.01 -28.25
CA GLN A 363 -5.19 10.49 -27.81
C GLN A 363 -4.77 11.29 -26.56
N GLY A 364 -4.34 10.61 -25.49
CA GLY A 364 -3.99 11.29 -24.25
C GLY A 364 -5.21 11.83 -23.50
N THR A 365 -5.01 12.87 -22.70
CA THR A 365 -6.04 13.43 -21.82
C THR A 365 -6.28 14.91 -22.11
N GLU A 366 -7.46 15.39 -21.74
CA GLU A 366 -7.80 16.80 -21.79
C GLU A 366 -8.49 17.25 -20.50
N VAL A 367 -8.31 18.52 -20.16
CA VAL A 367 -8.94 19.14 -18.99
C VAL A 367 -10.24 19.81 -19.44
N GLN A 368 -11.34 19.47 -18.77
CA GLN A 368 -12.66 20.02 -19.04
C GLN A 368 -13.24 20.64 -17.76
N LYS A 369 -14.15 21.60 -17.93
CA LYS A 369 -14.95 22.12 -16.81
C LYS A 369 -16.00 21.09 -16.39
N VAL A 370 -16.37 21.14 -15.11
CA VAL A 370 -17.47 20.33 -14.57
C VAL A 370 -18.70 21.23 -14.42
N ASP A 371 -19.84 20.78 -14.96
CA ASP A 371 -21.08 21.55 -14.93
C ASP A 371 -21.87 21.39 -13.61
N ASN A 372 -21.75 20.24 -12.93
CA ASN A 372 -22.41 19.97 -11.64
C ASN A 372 -21.38 19.64 -10.53
N ALA A 373 -20.68 20.67 -10.05
CA ALA A 373 -19.62 20.52 -9.04
C ALA A 373 -20.13 20.63 -7.59
N GLU A 374 -21.42 20.91 -7.39
CA GLU A 374 -22.00 21.17 -6.06
C GLU A 374 -22.37 19.90 -5.29
N GLU A 375 -22.46 18.76 -5.97
CA GLU A 375 -22.76 17.47 -5.35
C GLU A 375 -21.48 16.70 -4.98
N CYS A 376 -21.62 15.76 -4.04
CA CYS A 376 -20.56 14.80 -3.73
C CYS A 376 -20.40 13.84 -4.92
N CYS A 377 -19.18 13.72 -5.45
CA CYS A 377 -18.92 12.88 -6.62
C CYS A 377 -19.03 11.38 -6.33
N ILE A 378 -18.94 10.96 -5.06
CA ILE A 378 -19.17 9.58 -4.62
C ILE A 378 -20.40 9.47 -3.73
N SER A 379 -21.16 8.38 -3.89
CA SER A 379 -22.27 8.06 -2.99
C SER A 379 -21.78 7.49 -1.65
N GLU A 380 -22.66 7.49 -0.65
CA GLU A 380 -22.34 6.90 0.65
C GLU A 380 -22.03 5.41 0.56
N GLU A 381 -22.83 4.69 -0.22
CA GLU A 381 -22.64 3.26 -0.48
C GLU A 381 -21.28 3.00 -1.15
N GLN A 382 -20.90 3.80 -2.14
CA GLN A 382 -19.60 3.70 -2.80
C GLN A 382 -18.45 3.96 -1.82
N ALA A 383 -18.56 5.01 -1.00
CA ALA A 383 -17.53 5.33 -0.01
C ALA A 383 -17.30 4.16 0.96
N LEU A 384 -18.38 3.55 1.47
CA LEU A 384 -18.30 2.41 2.38
C LEU A 384 -17.73 1.15 1.71
N ILE A 385 -18.10 0.86 0.45
CA ILE A 385 -17.53 -0.26 -0.33
C ILE A 385 -16.03 -0.04 -0.53
N LEU A 386 -15.61 1.17 -0.94
CA LEU A 386 -14.21 1.51 -1.14
C LEU A 386 -13.39 1.38 0.15
N GLY A 387 -13.94 1.86 1.27
CA GLY A 387 -13.31 1.74 2.58
C GLY A 387 -13.07 0.29 2.98
N ARG A 388 -14.09 -0.58 2.85
CA ARG A 388 -13.96 -2.02 3.16
C ARG A 388 -12.98 -2.73 2.23
N ALA A 389 -13.05 -2.48 0.93
CA ALA A 389 -12.11 -3.05 -0.05
C ALA A 389 -10.66 -2.63 0.24
N ALA A 390 -10.44 -1.37 0.64
CA ALA A 390 -9.10 -0.89 0.97
C ALA A 390 -8.54 -1.49 2.27
N LEU A 391 -9.38 -1.77 3.27
CA LEU A 391 -8.95 -2.50 4.47
C LEU A 391 -8.48 -3.92 4.11
N GLU A 392 -9.20 -4.62 3.23
CA GLU A 392 -8.79 -5.95 2.77
C GLU A 392 -7.46 -5.90 1.99
N ALA A 393 -7.15 -4.77 1.34
CA ALA A 393 -5.90 -4.55 0.60
C ALA A 393 -4.72 -4.05 1.46
N ARG A 394 -4.94 -3.73 2.75
CA ARG A 394 -3.88 -3.20 3.65
C ARG A 394 -2.58 -3.99 3.64
N PRO A 395 -2.56 -5.35 3.65
CA PRO A 395 -1.31 -6.12 3.64
C PRO A 395 -0.39 -5.81 2.44
N ILE A 396 -0.91 -5.19 1.38
CA ILE A 396 -0.16 -4.74 0.21
C ILE A 396 0.21 -3.26 0.30
N THR A 397 -0.71 -2.43 0.81
CA THR A 397 -0.62 -0.97 0.75
C THR A 397 0.03 -0.32 1.97
N SER A 398 0.20 -1.04 3.09
CA SER A 398 0.85 -0.51 4.28
C SER A 398 2.38 -0.61 4.20
N LEU A 399 3.07 0.45 4.65
CA LEU A 399 4.53 0.43 4.83
C LEU A 399 4.93 -0.48 6.01
N HIS A 400 4.10 -0.49 7.05
CA HIS A 400 4.20 -1.43 8.16
C HIS A 400 3.47 -2.72 7.80
N ARG A 401 4.23 -3.78 7.56
CA ARG A 401 3.66 -5.12 7.48
C ARG A 401 3.31 -5.56 8.90
N GLU A 402 2.03 -5.52 9.21
CA GLU A 402 1.50 -6.27 10.34
C GLU A 402 1.87 -7.74 10.13
N THR A 403 2.45 -8.36 11.15
CA THR A 403 2.67 -9.80 11.23
C THR A 403 1.34 -10.54 11.12
N ASP A 404 1.36 -11.81 10.74
CA ASP A 404 0.14 -12.64 10.71
C ASP A 404 -0.61 -12.58 12.05
N TYR A 405 0.14 -12.47 13.15
CA TYR A 405 -0.38 -12.20 14.49
C TYR A 405 -1.10 -10.86 14.57
N GLU A 406 -0.46 -9.74 14.21
CA GLU A 406 -1.09 -8.41 14.22
C GLU A 406 -2.31 -8.32 13.29
N ILE A 407 -2.33 -9.03 12.15
CA ILE A 407 -3.47 -9.11 11.25
C ILE A 407 -4.63 -9.91 11.86
N GLU A 408 -4.33 -11.04 12.51
CA GLU A 408 -5.32 -11.86 13.22
C GLU A 408 -5.86 -11.19 14.49
N HIS A 409 -5.06 -10.29 15.08
CA HIS A 409 -5.26 -9.65 16.38
C HIS A 409 -5.37 -8.12 16.26
N GLU A 410 -5.70 -7.58 15.08
CA GLU A 410 -5.76 -6.13 14.79
C GLU A 410 -6.76 -5.39 15.71
N LEU A 411 -7.68 -6.13 16.33
CA LEU A 411 -8.69 -5.66 17.29
C LEU A 411 -8.47 -6.21 18.71
N ASP A 412 -7.36 -6.90 18.95
CA ASP A 412 -7.01 -7.54 20.21
C ASP A 412 -5.84 -6.83 20.90
N SER A 413 -5.23 -5.85 20.23
CA SER A 413 -4.27 -4.95 20.85
C SER A 413 -4.98 -3.76 21.47
N ALA A 414 -4.50 -3.34 22.65
CA ALA A 414 -4.82 -2.02 23.16
C ALA A 414 -4.24 -1.00 22.17
N LEU A 415 -5.06 -0.06 21.71
CA LEU A 415 -4.60 1.09 20.92
C LEU A 415 -3.43 1.76 21.66
N LEU A 416 -2.32 1.95 20.96
CA LEU A 416 -1.19 2.75 21.47
C LEU A 416 -1.70 4.15 21.84
N SER A 417 -1.69 4.48 23.11
CA SER A 417 -1.86 5.85 23.58
C SER A 417 -0.50 6.58 23.53
N GLU A 418 -0.52 7.91 23.59
CA GLU A 418 0.68 8.77 23.51
C GLU A 418 1.76 8.47 24.59
N ASP A 419 1.47 7.59 25.55
CA ASP A 419 2.32 7.27 26.71
C ASP A 419 2.99 5.88 26.69
N GLU A 420 2.98 5.13 25.59
CA GLU A 420 3.62 3.80 25.53
C GLU A 420 4.96 3.77 24.79
N PHE A 421 5.99 3.14 25.41
CA PHE A 421 7.34 2.97 24.86
C PHE A 421 7.68 1.47 24.66
N TYR A 422 8.26 1.12 23.52
CA TYR A 422 8.82 -0.21 23.25
C TYR A 422 10.23 -0.36 23.85
N THR A 423 10.54 -1.55 24.39
CA THR A 423 11.91 -1.97 24.68
C THR A 423 12.16 -3.38 24.14
N ARG A 424 13.26 -3.58 23.41
CA ARG A 424 13.84 -4.91 23.13
C ARG A 424 14.92 -5.20 24.15
N ALA A 425 14.87 -6.36 24.80
CA ALA A 425 16.01 -6.88 25.56
C ALA A 425 16.41 -8.25 25.01
N ASN A 426 17.67 -8.36 24.59
CA ASN A 426 18.28 -9.64 24.23
C ASN A 426 18.42 -10.52 25.47
N VAL A 427 18.05 -11.79 25.30
CA VAL A 427 18.21 -12.85 26.30
C VAL A 427 19.68 -13.26 26.38
N ALA A 428 20.18 -13.44 27.61
CA ALA A 428 21.36 -14.24 27.92
C ALA A 428 20.98 -15.29 28.96
#